data_AF-A0A358S572-F1
#
_entry.id   AF-A0A358S572-F1
#
_cell.length_a   1.000
_cell.length_b   1.000
_cell.length_c   1.000
_cell.angle_alpha   90.00
_cell.angle_beta   90.00
_cell.angle_gamma   90.00
#
_symmetry.space_group_name_H-M   'P 1'
#
loop_
_entity.id
_entity.type
_entity.pdbx_description
1 polymer ?
#
loop_
_entity_poly.entity_id
_entity_poly.type
_entity_poly.pdbx_seq_one_letter_code
_entity_poly.pdbx_strand_id
1 'polypeptide(L)'
;MKKRVLDKDHYIFLDKPLVSLYKEEDHDERKAEIEAYTTSLRTYMISLESLSKEHFSREELNLHLNLALILLSEEKLWTRTKELKRIPLKVFSSMVEEPLFELKKRQKHILALTLLLEPGAYPRLRQTLCFGPAEENRTTLIEGKDHSGMVLKRRGGVACILTNDGAFYKIRDTGSDVGTLGYGKKVRRKPNVLKPLLVLLVLAIPLGFYYNSLQKEIERTVIIKAVGEVTLKFNSFGHLVDAFGNNPKGRDYIERARFDDLSLDAAVGEVLEQAYISETIRERSTVEILISGKPLTKDYFHEGATKDRIVSYQIEAKINDNGSFLYTQ
;
A
#
# COMPACT_ATOMS: atom_id res chain seq x y z
N MET A 1 30.09 37.05 5.24
CA MET A 1 29.44 36.79 3.93
C MET A 1 28.41 37.89 3.73
N LYS A 2 28.52 38.70 2.68
CA LYS A 2 27.47 39.68 2.35
C LYS A 2 26.21 38.90 1.99
N LYS A 3 25.12 39.12 2.72
CA LYS A 3 23.80 38.51 2.48
C LYS A 3 23.28 39.08 1.15
N ARG A 4 23.64 38.47 0.00
CA ARG A 4 22.91 38.68 -1.25
C ARG A 4 21.64 37.86 -1.14
N VAL A 5 20.58 38.49 -0.68
CA VAL A 5 19.24 37.92 -0.79
C VAL A 5 18.85 38.10 -2.25
N LEU A 6 19.13 37.08 -3.07
CA LEU A 6 18.44 36.95 -4.34
C LEU A 6 16.97 36.73 -3.98
N ASP A 7 16.12 37.67 -4.41
CA ASP A 7 14.70 37.60 -4.19
C ASP A 7 14.14 36.35 -4.89
N LYS A 8 13.40 35.53 -4.13
CA LYS A 8 12.89 34.24 -4.60
C LYS A 8 11.85 34.38 -5.70
N ASP A 9 11.31 35.58 -5.86
CA ASP A 9 10.25 35.89 -6.82
C ASP A 9 10.75 36.81 -7.93
N HIS A 10 12.07 36.95 -8.09
CA HIS A 10 12.64 37.88 -9.07
C HIS A 10 12.39 37.44 -10.52
N TYR A 11 12.50 36.14 -10.81
CA TYR A 11 12.30 35.59 -12.15
C TYR A 11 11.01 34.78 -12.26
N ILE A 12 10.35 34.88 -13.41
CA ILE A 12 9.18 34.07 -13.74
C ILE A 12 9.32 33.47 -15.14
N PHE A 13 8.68 32.33 -15.37
CA PHE A 13 8.51 31.81 -16.73
C PHE A 13 7.50 32.66 -17.52
N LEU A 14 7.90 33.03 -18.73
CA LEU A 14 7.13 33.85 -19.67
C LEU A 14 6.33 32.98 -20.63
N ASP A 15 5.11 33.40 -20.94
CA ASP A 15 4.24 32.74 -21.92
C ASP A 15 4.63 33.12 -23.36
N LYS A 16 5.70 32.48 -23.87
CA LYS A 16 6.11 32.58 -25.27
C LYS A 16 5.92 31.24 -25.98
N PRO A 17 5.29 31.19 -27.17
CA PRO A 17 5.05 29.94 -27.88
C PRO A 17 6.36 29.32 -28.36
N LEU A 18 6.55 28.02 -28.11
CA LEU A 18 7.80 27.30 -28.45
C LEU A 18 8.18 27.37 -29.94
N VAL A 19 7.18 27.46 -30.82
CA VAL A 19 7.37 27.59 -32.27
C VAL A 19 8.21 28.81 -32.63
N SER A 20 8.10 29.89 -31.86
CA SER A 20 8.87 31.12 -32.11
C SER A 20 10.37 30.99 -31.82
N LEU A 21 10.79 29.93 -31.11
CA LEU A 21 12.17 29.71 -30.67
C LEU A 21 12.85 28.57 -31.44
N TYR A 22 12.08 27.84 -32.25
CA TYR A 22 12.56 26.67 -32.94
C TYR A 22 13.14 27.06 -34.30
N LYS A 23 14.41 26.72 -34.50
CA LYS A 23 15.09 26.74 -35.80
C LYS A 23 15.40 25.31 -36.21
N GLU A 24 14.99 24.92 -37.42
CA GLU A 24 15.24 23.57 -37.96
C GLU A 24 16.72 23.31 -38.22
N GLU A 25 17.45 24.34 -38.64
CA GLU A 25 18.89 24.31 -38.93
C GLU A 25 19.72 23.86 -37.70
N ASP A 26 19.19 24.06 -36.50
CA ASP A 26 19.85 23.77 -35.23
C ASP A 26 19.61 22.33 -34.72
N HIS A 27 18.92 21.49 -35.49
CA HIS A 27 18.43 20.19 -35.02
C HIS A 27 19.52 19.27 -34.47
N ASP A 28 20.59 19.05 -35.23
CA ASP A 28 21.60 18.04 -34.88
C ASP A 28 22.44 18.45 -33.66
N GLU A 29 22.78 19.74 -33.57
CA GLU A 29 23.50 20.28 -32.41
C GLU A 29 22.61 20.26 -31.15
N ARG A 30 21.32 20.55 -31.29
CA ARG A 30 20.36 20.42 -30.18
C ARG A 30 20.22 18.98 -29.72
N LYS A 31 20.19 18.02 -30.65
CA LYS A 31 20.15 16.59 -30.33
C LYS A 31 21.40 16.17 -29.54
N ALA A 32 22.59 16.61 -29.96
CA ALA A 32 23.83 16.39 -29.22
C ALA A 32 23.79 17.00 -27.80
N GLU A 33 23.28 18.23 -27.66
CA GLU A 33 23.08 18.88 -26.35
C GLU A 33 22.11 18.10 -25.46
N ILE A 34 21.00 17.58 -26.01
CA ILE A 34 20.03 16.78 -25.28
C ILE A 34 20.64 15.47 -24.78
N GLU A 35 21.48 14.82 -25.59
CA GLU A 35 22.19 13.59 -25.19
C GLU A 35 23.20 13.88 -24.06
N ALA A 36 23.96 14.98 -24.19
CA ALA A 36 24.89 15.43 -23.16
C ALA A 36 24.16 15.81 -21.86
N TYR A 37 23.05 16.54 -21.94
CA TYR A 37 22.21 16.89 -20.80
C TYR A 37 21.61 15.66 -20.12
N THR A 38 21.08 14.72 -20.91
CA THR A 38 20.53 13.47 -20.39
C THR A 38 21.60 12.62 -19.69
N THR A 39 22.83 12.65 -20.20
CA THR A 39 23.98 11.98 -19.56
C THR A 39 24.35 12.67 -18.24
N SER A 40 24.40 14.01 -18.23
CA SER A 40 24.61 14.79 -17.00
C SER A 40 23.56 14.47 -15.93
N LEU A 41 22.27 14.47 -16.28
CA LEU A 41 21.19 14.09 -15.36
C LEU A 41 21.42 12.72 -14.72
N ARG A 42 21.87 11.72 -15.49
CA ARG A 42 22.18 10.37 -14.97
C ARG A 42 23.32 10.39 -13.96
N THR A 43 24.35 11.21 -14.16
CA THR A 43 25.45 11.40 -13.20
C THR A 43 24.94 11.91 -11.84
N TYR A 44 23.84 12.67 -11.83
CA TYR A 44 23.16 13.11 -10.61
C TYR A 44 22.03 12.16 -10.14
N MET A 45 21.97 10.94 -10.68
CA MET A 45 20.91 9.95 -10.41
C MET A 45 19.48 10.46 -10.70
N ILE A 46 19.36 11.41 -11.63
CA ILE A 46 18.08 11.95 -12.10
C ILE A 46 17.73 11.29 -13.44
N SER A 47 16.51 10.78 -13.56
CA SER A 47 15.98 10.28 -14.83
C SER A 47 14.85 11.17 -15.34
N LEU A 48 14.76 11.33 -16.67
CA LEU A 48 13.64 12.03 -17.31
C LEU A 48 12.28 11.42 -16.94
N GLU A 49 12.25 10.11 -16.68
CA GLU A 49 11.05 9.43 -16.18
C GLU A 49 10.68 9.81 -14.75
N SER A 50 11.65 10.17 -13.91
CA SER A 50 11.38 10.68 -12.56
C SER A 50 10.90 12.13 -12.60
N LEU A 51 11.54 12.99 -13.40
CA LEU A 51 11.13 14.38 -13.57
C LEU A 51 9.73 14.49 -14.16
N SER A 52 9.40 13.71 -15.19
CA SER A 52 8.09 13.73 -15.83
C SER A 52 6.92 13.17 -15.00
N LYS A 53 7.20 12.59 -13.84
CA LYS A 53 6.17 12.14 -12.88
C LYS A 53 5.81 13.22 -11.87
N GLU A 54 6.68 14.20 -11.69
CA GLU A 54 6.47 15.31 -10.78
C GLU A 54 5.60 16.37 -11.46
N HIS A 55 4.75 17.00 -10.68
CA HIS A 55 3.77 17.97 -11.16
C HIS A 55 3.83 19.17 -10.25
N PHE A 56 4.08 20.31 -10.85
CA PHE A 56 4.25 21.57 -10.17
C PHE A 56 3.27 22.57 -10.77
N SER A 57 2.67 23.38 -9.90
CA SER A 57 1.97 24.59 -10.30
C SER A 57 2.97 25.60 -10.87
N ARG A 58 2.46 26.64 -11.53
CA ARG A 58 3.32 27.67 -12.12
C ARG A 58 4.11 28.44 -11.06
N GLU A 59 3.52 28.70 -9.91
CA GLU A 59 4.20 29.31 -8.76
C GLU A 59 5.36 28.44 -8.29
N GLU A 60 5.15 27.13 -8.19
CA GLU A 60 6.22 26.19 -7.82
C GLU A 60 7.33 26.12 -8.88
N LEU A 61 7.00 26.16 -10.17
CA LEU A 61 7.99 26.21 -11.25
C LEU A 61 8.82 27.49 -11.18
N ASN A 62 8.20 28.65 -10.99
CA ASN A 62 8.90 29.93 -10.79
C ASN A 62 9.83 29.86 -9.57
N LEU A 63 9.36 29.32 -8.45
CA LEU A 63 10.20 29.12 -7.27
C LEU A 63 11.41 28.22 -7.60
N HIS A 64 11.22 27.12 -8.33
CA HIS A 64 12.32 26.22 -8.69
C HIS A 64 13.34 26.88 -9.61
N LEU A 65 12.89 27.74 -10.53
CA LEU A 65 13.77 28.55 -11.37
C LEU A 65 14.63 29.48 -10.52
N ASN A 66 14.04 30.24 -9.61
CA ASN A 66 14.80 31.14 -8.73
C ASN A 66 15.77 30.38 -7.84
N LEU A 67 15.34 29.26 -7.25
CA LEU A 67 16.22 28.38 -6.46
C LEU A 67 17.39 27.84 -7.30
N ALA A 68 17.15 27.46 -8.55
CA ALA A 68 18.21 27.02 -9.46
C ALA A 68 19.20 28.16 -9.75
N LEU A 69 18.73 29.37 -10.05
CA LEU A 69 19.57 30.53 -10.31
C LEU A 69 20.38 30.94 -9.07
N ILE A 70 19.79 30.90 -7.88
CA ILE A 70 20.50 31.12 -6.62
C ILE A 70 21.61 30.09 -6.44
N LEU A 71 21.29 28.80 -6.65
CA LEU A 71 22.27 27.73 -6.54
C LEU A 71 23.45 27.91 -7.50
N LEU A 72 23.21 28.37 -8.74
CA LEU A 72 24.26 28.67 -9.71
C LEU A 72 25.11 29.87 -9.29
N SER A 73 24.49 30.91 -8.73
CA SER A 73 25.17 32.15 -8.36
C SER A 73 26.14 31.99 -7.20
N GLU A 74 25.91 30.98 -6.35
CA GLU A 74 26.70 30.70 -5.16
C GLU A 74 27.79 29.66 -5.46
N GLU A 75 28.92 30.12 -5.99
CA GLU A 75 30.04 29.30 -6.47
C GLU A 75 30.45 28.18 -5.50
N LYS A 76 30.62 28.51 -4.20
CA LYS A 76 31.01 27.52 -3.18
C LYS A 76 29.98 26.41 -3.02
N LEU A 77 28.69 26.76 -3.04
CA LEU A 77 27.60 25.80 -2.91
C LEU A 77 27.46 24.97 -4.18
N TRP A 78 27.65 25.58 -5.34
CA TRP A 78 27.59 24.90 -6.63
C TRP A 78 28.72 23.89 -6.80
N THR A 79 29.96 24.28 -6.51
CA THR A 79 31.13 23.37 -6.53
C THR A 79 30.90 22.16 -5.64
N ARG A 80 30.42 22.38 -4.41
CA ARG A 80 30.08 21.28 -3.49
C ARG A 80 28.94 20.41 -4.01
N THR A 81 27.97 20.98 -4.71
CA THR A 81 26.87 20.24 -5.35
C THR A 81 27.40 19.35 -6.48
N LYS A 82 28.33 19.85 -7.30
CA LYS A 82 29.00 19.10 -8.36
C LYS A 82 29.86 17.95 -7.82
N GLU A 83 30.54 18.14 -6.70
CA GLU A 83 31.33 17.10 -6.04
C GLU A 83 30.43 16.01 -5.45
N LEU A 84 29.42 16.41 -4.69
CA LEU A 84 28.53 15.46 -3.99
C LEU A 84 27.47 14.84 -4.90
N LYS A 85 27.31 15.35 -6.14
CA LYS A 85 26.22 15.02 -7.06
C LYS A 85 24.83 15.18 -6.46
N ARG A 86 24.68 16.11 -5.50
CA ARG A 86 23.42 16.43 -4.82
C ARG A 86 23.53 17.79 -4.14
N ILE A 87 22.39 18.47 -3.98
CA ILE A 87 22.33 19.77 -3.29
C ILE A 87 22.60 19.56 -1.80
N PRO A 88 23.54 20.30 -1.17
CA PRO A 88 23.74 20.34 0.27
C PRO A 88 22.55 21.01 1.00
N LEU A 89 21.41 20.29 1.10
CA LEU A 89 20.12 20.85 1.49
C LEU A 89 20.12 21.64 2.82
N LYS A 90 20.93 21.25 3.81
CA LYS A 90 21.00 22.00 5.09
C LYS A 90 21.56 23.41 4.90
N VAL A 91 22.63 23.52 4.11
CA VAL A 91 23.27 24.81 3.80
C VAL A 91 22.35 25.61 2.88
N PHE A 92 21.77 24.96 1.87
CA PHE A 92 20.89 25.62 0.92
C PHE A 92 19.60 26.13 1.59
N SER A 93 18.96 25.31 2.44
CA SER A 93 17.75 25.65 3.21
C SER A 93 17.92 26.89 4.08
N SER A 94 19.07 27.02 4.76
CA SER A 94 19.35 28.21 5.58
C SER A 94 19.65 29.45 4.74
N MET A 95 20.24 29.29 3.56
CA MET A 95 20.54 30.39 2.64
C MET A 95 19.28 30.93 1.96
N VAL A 96 18.43 30.04 1.48
CA VAL A 96 17.18 30.42 0.80
C VAL A 96 16.00 30.45 1.76
N GLU A 97 16.16 30.32 3.07
CA GLU A 97 15.04 30.37 4.03
C GLU A 97 13.83 29.48 3.61
N GLU A 98 14.10 28.31 3.02
CA GLU A 98 13.08 27.34 2.57
C GLU A 98 13.12 26.10 3.46
N PRO A 99 11.98 25.52 3.85
CA PRO A 99 11.96 24.32 4.67
C PRO A 99 12.71 23.15 4.00
N LEU A 100 13.56 22.47 4.78
CA LEU A 100 14.36 21.35 4.27
C LEU A 100 13.49 20.25 3.65
N PHE A 101 12.30 20.01 4.19
CA PHE A 101 11.38 19.00 3.67
C PHE A 101 10.82 19.37 2.28
N GLU A 102 10.52 20.65 2.03
CA GLU A 102 10.07 21.14 0.73
C GLU A 102 11.20 21.04 -0.31
N LEU A 103 12.41 21.51 0.04
CA LEU A 103 13.56 21.39 -0.84
C LEU A 103 13.88 19.93 -1.17
N LYS A 104 13.75 19.01 -0.20
CA LYS A 104 13.96 17.58 -0.43
C LYS A 104 12.95 17.00 -1.43
N LYS A 105 11.68 17.44 -1.37
CA LYS A 105 10.62 17.00 -2.29
C LYS A 105 10.91 17.44 -3.72
N ARG A 106 11.50 18.62 -3.90
CA ARG A 106 11.67 19.31 -5.21
C ARG A 106 13.10 19.26 -5.75
N GLN A 107 14.04 18.70 -4.99
CA GLN A 107 15.48 18.74 -5.26
C GLN A 107 15.85 18.31 -6.68
N LYS A 108 15.19 17.27 -7.22
CA LYS A 108 15.49 16.74 -8.55
C LYS A 108 15.18 17.74 -9.64
N HIS A 109 14.04 18.41 -9.55
CA HIS A 109 13.63 19.42 -10.52
C HIS A 109 14.51 20.66 -10.44
N ILE A 110 14.79 21.16 -9.22
CA ILE A 110 15.72 22.29 -9.01
C ILE A 110 17.09 21.97 -9.61
N LEU A 111 17.65 20.79 -9.34
CA LEU A 111 18.97 20.41 -9.84
C LEU A 111 18.97 20.18 -11.36
N ALA A 112 17.88 19.67 -11.93
CA ALA A 112 17.74 19.54 -13.38
C ALA A 112 17.75 20.91 -14.07
N LEU A 113 16.97 21.88 -13.56
CA LEU A 113 17.00 23.27 -14.04
C LEU A 113 18.37 23.91 -13.86
N THR A 114 19.02 23.68 -12.72
CA THR A 114 20.38 24.17 -12.41
C THR A 114 21.37 23.72 -13.49
N LEU A 115 21.38 22.42 -13.82
CA LEU A 115 22.25 21.87 -14.85
C LEU A 115 21.95 22.45 -16.23
N LEU A 116 20.66 22.63 -16.56
CA LEU A 116 20.23 23.18 -17.83
C LEU A 116 20.60 24.68 -17.99
N LEU A 117 20.57 25.43 -16.90
CA LEU A 117 20.87 26.87 -16.87
C LEU A 117 22.36 27.18 -16.77
N GLU A 118 23.22 26.17 -16.61
CA GLU A 118 24.67 26.34 -16.50
C GLU A 118 25.21 27.09 -17.75
N PRO A 119 25.92 28.21 -17.55
CA PRO A 119 26.43 29.02 -18.66
C PRO A 119 27.27 28.19 -19.64
N GLY A 120 26.89 28.24 -20.92
CA GLY A 120 27.62 27.58 -22.00
C GLY A 120 27.44 26.06 -22.11
N ALA A 121 26.73 25.41 -21.18
CA ALA A 121 26.60 23.95 -21.19
C ALA A 121 25.66 23.45 -22.31
N TYR A 122 24.48 24.08 -22.44
CA TYR A 122 23.43 23.66 -23.39
C TYR A 122 22.72 24.88 -24.00
N PRO A 123 23.42 25.72 -24.80
CA PRO A 123 22.87 27.00 -25.26
C PRO A 123 21.57 26.84 -26.06
N ARG A 124 21.45 25.84 -26.93
CA ARG A 124 20.26 25.62 -27.77
C ARG A 124 19.12 25.01 -26.98
N LEU A 125 19.42 24.07 -26.09
CA LEU A 125 18.40 23.48 -25.22
C LEU A 125 17.88 24.51 -24.20
N ARG A 126 18.75 25.35 -23.65
CA ARG A 126 18.39 26.44 -22.72
C ARG A 126 17.45 27.45 -23.35
N GLN A 127 17.59 27.75 -24.64
CA GLN A 127 16.66 28.64 -25.37
C GLN A 127 15.21 28.15 -25.38
N THR A 128 14.98 26.86 -25.10
CA THR A 128 13.62 26.32 -24.90
C THR A 128 12.94 26.96 -23.70
N LEU A 129 13.69 27.34 -22.66
CA LEU A 129 13.16 28.00 -21.46
C LEU A 129 12.96 29.48 -21.73
N CYS A 130 11.75 29.97 -21.45
CA CYS A 130 11.44 31.39 -21.53
C CYS A 130 11.21 31.93 -20.13
N PHE A 131 12.16 32.70 -19.61
CA PHE A 131 12.01 33.36 -18.32
C PHE A 131 12.62 34.75 -18.35
N GLY A 132 12.12 35.62 -17.50
CA GLY A 132 12.53 37.02 -17.37
C GLY A 132 12.16 37.57 -15.99
N PRO A 133 12.49 38.84 -15.71
CA PRO A 133 12.08 39.50 -14.48
C PRO A 133 10.55 39.50 -14.33
N ALA A 134 10.05 39.42 -13.09
CA ALA A 134 8.61 39.40 -12.80
C ALA A 134 7.81 40.59 -13.38
N GLU A 135 8.49 41.71 -13.65
CA GLU A 135 7.91 42.93 -14.23
C GLU A 135 7.57 42.81 -15.73
N GLU A 136 8.13 41.82 -16.45
CA GLU A 136 7.98 41.64 -17.91
C GLU A 136 6.65 40.96 -18.32
N ASN A 137 5.66 40.98 -17.42
CA ASN A 137 4.45 40.17 -17.46
C ASN A 137 3.45 40.61 -18.54
N ARG A 138 3.70 40.27 -19.81
CA ARG A 138 2.68 40.30 -20.87
C ARG A 138 2.92 39.20 -21.90
N THR A 139 2.15 38.12 -21.83
CA THR A 139 1.29 37.60 -22.92
C THR A 139 0.47 36.40 -22.47
N THR A 140 -0.57 36.11 -23.26
CA THR A 140 -1.67 35.15 -23.07
C THR A 140 -1.29 33.76 -22.55
N LEU A 141 -2.00 33.32 -21.51
CA LEU A 141 -2.11 31.92 -21.10
C LEU A 141 -2.46 31.04 -22.32
N ILE A 142 -1.57 30.10 -22.66
CA ILE A 142 -1.91 29.04 -23.60
C ILE A 142 -2.71 27.98 -22.82
N GLU A 143 -4.01 28.23 -22.64
CA GLU A 143 -4.94 27.24 -22.11
C GLU A 143 -5.19 26.15 -23.15
N GLY A 144 -4.43 25.05 -23.05
CA GLY A 144 -4.66 23.83 -23.80
C GLY A 144 -4.56 22.61 -22.88
N LYS A 145 -5.40 21.60 -23.10
CA LYS A 145 -5.25 20.27 -22.45
C LYS A 145 -4.03 19.49 -22.97
N ASP A 146 -3.46 19.97 -24.07
CA ASP A 146 -2.32 19.37 -24.74
C ASP A 146 -1.06 20.14 -24.37
N HIS A 147 0.01 19.42 -24.08
CA HIS A 147 1.30 20.02 -23.74
C HIS A 147 2.21 19.99 -24.96
N SER A 148 2.94 21.08 -25.16
CA SER A 148 3.96 21.22 -26.20
C SER A 148 5.32 21.50 -25.59
N GLY A 149 6.36 20.94 -26.18
CA GLY A 149 7.71 21.00 -25.60
C GLY A 149 8.78 20.44 -26.53
N MET A 150 10.04 20.73 -26.21
CA MET A 150 11.19 20.10 -26.84
C MET A 150 11.29 18.63 -26.46
N VAL A 151 11.32 17.71 -27.42
CA VAL A 151 11.43 16.27 -27.15
C VAL A 151 12.84 15.93 -26.69
N LEU A 152 12.97 15.48 -25.44
CA LEU A 152 14.24 15.06 -24.84
C LEU A 152 14.53 13.58 -25.04
N LYS A 153 13.48 12.76 -25.09
CA LYS A 153 13.60 11.30 -25.21
C LYS A 153 12.31 10.71 -25.77
N ARG A 154 12.45 9.80 -26.71
CA ARG A 154 11.35 9.02 -27.26
C ARG A 154 11.47 7.54 -26.94
N ARG A 155 10.33 6.89 -26.71
CA ARG A 155 10.22 5.43 -26.62
C ARG A 155 8.85 4.97 -27.11
N GLY A 156 8.80 4.41 -28.32
CA GLY A 156 7.55 4.02 -28.97
C GLY A 156 6.67 5.24 -29.28
N GLY A 157 5.37 5.15 -28.98
CA GLY A 157 4.40 6.25 -29.15
C GLY A 157 4.35 7.23 -27.98
N VAL A 158 5.44 7.37 -27.22
CA VAL A 158 5.53 8.25 -26.05
C VAL A 158 6.84 9.01 -26.06
N ALA A 159 6.75 10.30 -25.76
CA ALA A 159 7.88 11.21 -25.67
C ALA A 159 7.93 11.88 -24.28
N CYS A 160 9.15 12.15 -23.80
CA CYS A 160 9.40 13.04 -22.67
C CYS A 160 9.79 14.40 -23.24
N ILE A 161 9.08 15.46 -22.85
CA ILE A 161 9.29 16.82 -23.34
C ILE A 161 9.75 17.75 -22.22
N LEU A 162 10.50 18.79 -22.59
CA LEU A 162 10.74 19.99 -21.81
C LEU A 162 9.88 21.12 -22.37
N THR A 163 9.05 21.71 -21.53
CA THR A 163 8.19 22.84 -21.88
C THR A 163 8.92 24.18 -21.66
N ASN A 164 8.37 25.28 -22.19
CA ASN A 164 8.91 26.63 -21.99
C ASN A 164 8.91 27.08 -20.52
N ASP A 165 7.96 26.60 -19.74
CA ASP A 165 7.83 26.89 -18.30
C ASP A 165 8.73 26.01 -17.41
N GLY A 166 9.63 25.23 -18.03
CA GLY A 166 10.56 24.37 -17.31
C GLY A 166 9.93 23.10 -16.73
N ALA A 167 8.67 22.78 -17.05
CA ALA A 167 8.08 21.50 -16.68
C ALA A 167 8.55 20.36 -17.61
N PHE A 168 8.70 19.17 -17.03
CA PHE A 168 8.96 17.94 -17.75
C PHE A 168 7.66 17.15 -17.84
N TYR A 169 7.22 16.78 -19.04
CA TYR A 169 6.03 15.96 -19.22
C TYR A 169 6.30 14.72 -20.06
N LYS A 170 5.51 13.68 -19.79
CA LYS A 170 5.42 12.49 -20.62
C LYS A 170 4.14 12.59 -21.45
N ILE A 171 4.27 12.74 -22.76
CA ILE A 171 3.16 12.91 -23.70
C ILE A 171 3.06 11.72 -24.66
N ARG A 172 1.84 11.42 -25.13
CA ARG A 172 1.67 10.51 -26.27
C ARG A 172 2.00 11.29 -27.54
N ASP A 173 3.03 10.85 -28.22
CA ASP A 173 3.51 11.44 -29.47
C ASP A 173 4.13 10.33 -30.31
N THR A 174 3.62 10.20 -31.54
CA THR A 174 4.03 9.18 -32.52
C THR A 174 4.80 9.77 -33.68
N GLY A 175 4.95 11.10 -33.77
CA GLY A 175 5.56 11.77 -34.91
C GLY A 175 6.96 12.31 -34.63
N SER A 176 7.14 12.96 -33.48
CA SER A 176 8.30 13.82 -33.23
C SER A 176 9.58 13.07 -32.86
N ASP A 177 10.75 13.50 -33.33
CA ASP A 177 12.04 12.93 -32.93
C ASP A 177 12.68 13.73 -31.79
N VAL A 178 13.74 13.19 -31.18
CA VAL A 178 14.53 13.91 -30.17
C VAL A 178 15.15 15.17 -30.78
N GLY A 179 14.94 16.32 -30.14
CA GLY A 179 15.41 17.62 -30.64
C GLY A 179 14.39 18.40 -31.46
N THR A 180 13.22 17.81 -31.75
CA THR A 180 12.09 18.51 -32.39
C THR A 180 11.04 18.95 -31.37
N LEU A 181 10.12 19.81 -31.81
CA LEU A 181 8.91 20.15 -31.05
C LEU A 181 7.97 18.94 -31.05
N GLY A 182 7.55 18.53 -29.85
CA GLY A 182 6.55 17.50 -29.63
C GLY A 182 5.27 18.08 -29.06
N TYR A 183 4.15 17.52 -29.48
CA TYR A 183 2.81 17.99 -29.12
C TYR A 183 1.95 16.79 -28.77
N GLY A 184 1.31 16.82 -27.60
CA GLY A 184 0.40 15.73 -27.29
C GLY A 184 -0.21 15.75 -25.91
N LYS A 185 -1.09 14.77 -25.70
CA LYS A 185 -1.77 14.56 -24.42
C LYS A 185 -0.83 13.90 -23.44
N LYS A 186 -0.85 14.43 -22.22
CA LYS A 186 -0.17 13.85 -21.08
C LYS A 186 -0.59 12.40 -20.84
N VAL A 187 0.38 11.53 -20.64
CA VAL A 187 0.11 10.13 -20.29
C VAL A 187 -0.41 10.07 -18.85
N ARG A 188 -1.70 9.83 -18.67
CA ARG A 188 -2.28 9.57 -17.35
C ARG A 188 -1.70 8.29 -16.76
N ARG A 189 -1.25 8.36 -15.51
CA ARG A 189 -0.78 7.21 -14.74
C ARG A 189 -1.97 6.31 -14.40
N LYS A 190 -1.89 5.01 -14.74
CA LYS A 190 -2.69 4.01 -14.03
C LYS A 190 -1.98 3.72 -12.69
N PRO A 191 -2.66 3.81 -11.53
CA PRO A 191 -2.04 3.44 -10.26
C PRO A 191 -1.56 1.98 -10.35
N ASN A 192 -0.33 1.73 -9.93
CA ASN A 192 0.25 0.38 -10.00
C ASN A 192 -0.25 -0.43 -8.80
N VAL A 193 -1.50 -0.89 -8.91
CA VAL A 193 -2.20 -1.69 -7.88
C VAL A 193 -1.66 -3.13 -7.77
N LEU A 194 -0.87 -3.58 -8.73
CA LEU A 194 -0.34 -4.95 -8.75
C LEU A 194 0.63 -5.20 -7.58
N LYS A 195 1.49 -4.23 -7.26
CA LYS A 195 2.47 -4.35 -6.17
C LYS A 195 1.82 -4.49 -4.78
N PRO A 196 0.88 -3.62 -4.35
CA PRO A 196 0.22 -3.80 -3.06
C PRO A 196 -0.64 -5.07 -3.02
N LEU A 197 -1.26 -5.46 -4.14
CA LEU A 197 -2.05 -6.69 -4.21
C LEU A 197 -1.20 -7.96 -4.03
N LEU A 198 0.00 -7.99 -4.62
CA LEU A 198 0.96 -9.08 -4.41
C LEU A 198 1.39 -9.20 -2.94
N VAL A 199 1.64 -8.08 -2.27
CA VAL A 199 1.99 -8.07 -0.84
C VAL A 199 0.85 -8.62 0.00
N LEU A 200 -0.39 -8.22 -0.29
CA LEU A 200 -1.58 -8.71 0.41
C LEU A 200 -1.80 -10.22 0.20
N LEU A 201 -1.57 -10.71 -1.01
CA LEU A 201 -1.69 -12.14 -1.33
C LEU A 201 -0.65 -12.99 -0.59
N VAL A 202 0.59 -12.50 -0.49
CA VAL A 202 1.65 -13.17 0.29
C VAL A 202 1.31 -13.21 1.79
N LEU A 203 0.71 -12.14 2.33
CA LEU A 203 0.27 -12.09 3.73
C LEU A 203 -0.92 -13.01 4.01
N ALA A 204 -1.81 -13.25 3.05
CA ALA A 204 -2.99 -14.10 3.24
C ALA A 204 -2.65 -15.57 3.51
N ILE A 205 -1.54 -16.07 2.94
CA ILE A 205 -1.12 -17.47 3.08
C ILE A 205 -0.85 -17.86 4.55
N PRO A 206 0.06 -17.20 5.31
CA PRO A 206 0.32 -17.54 6.71
C PRO A 206 -0.91 -17.31 7.61
N LEU A 207 -1.73 -16.30 7.30
CA LEU A 207 -3.01 -16.08 8.00
C LEU A 207 -3.97 -17.27 7.84
N GLY A 208 -4.05 -17.83 6.63
CA GLY A 208 -4.84 -19.03 6.37
C GLY A 208 -4.33 -20.27 7.10
N PHE A 209 -3.00 -20.47 7.15
CA PHE A 209 -2.40 -21.55 7.93
C PHE A 209 -2.63 -21.39 9.43
N TYR A 210 -2.50 -20.17 9.95
CA TYR A 210 -2.76 -19.87 11.35
C TYR A 210 -4.22 -20.14 11.73
N TYR A 211 -5.16 -19.69 10.92
CA TYR A 211 -6.59 -19.95 11.12
C TYR A 211 -6.92 -21.45 11.11
N ASN A 212 -6.37 -22.20 10.16
CA ASN A 212 -6.58 -23.65 10.09
C ASN A 212 -5.95 -24.37 11.30
N SER A 213 -4.81 -23.89 11.80
CA SER A 213 -4.20 -24.45 13.01
C SER A 213 -5.08 -24.27 14.24
N LEU A 214 -5.69 -23.09 14.42
CA LEU A 214 -6.60 -22.81 15.55
C LEU A 214 -7.87 -23.68 15.53
N GLN A 215 -8.37 -24.03 14.34
CA GLN A 215 -9.54 -24.89 14.18
C GLN A 215 -9.30 -26.33 14.66
N LYS A 216 -8.04 -26.81 14.59
CA LYS A 216 -7.66 -28.19 14.94
C LYS A 216 -7.19 -28.37 16.37
N GLU A 217 -6.93 -27.29 17.09
CA GLU A 217 -6.47 -27.35 18.47
C GLU A 217 -7.62 -27.75 19.40
N ILE A 218 -7.48 -28.89 20.08
CA ILE A 218 -8.47 -29.39 21.02
C ILE A 218 -8.30 -28.64 22.34
N GLU A 219 -9.25 -27.76 22.68
CA GLU A 219 -9.23 -27.01 23.95
C GLU A 219 -10.04 -27.72 25.04
N ARG A 220 -11.04 -28.51 24.66
CA ARG A 220 -11.97 -29.17 25.59
C ARG A 220 -12.29 -30.59 25.16
N THR A 221 -12.39 -31.50 26.14
CA THR A 221 -12.83 -32.88 25.95
C THR A 221 -13.96 -33.19 26.92
N VAL A 222 -15.08 -33.69 26.40
CA VAL A 222 -16.26 -34.10 27.15
C VAL A 222 -16.41 -35.61 27.04
N ILE A 223 -16.50 -36.30 28.17
CA ILE A 223 -16.72 -37.73 28.26
C ILE A 223 -18.07 -37.96 28.92
N ILE A 224 -18.99 -38.60 28.20
CA ILE A 224 -20.31 -38.95 28.70
C ILE A 224 -20.27 -40.43 29.09
N LYS A 225 -20.36 -40.70 30.39
CA LYS A 225 -20.38 -42.03 30.99
C LYS A 225 -21.80 -42.44 31.31
N ALA A 226 -22.31 -43.36 30.49
CA ALA A 226 -23.51 -44.14 30.72
C ALA A 226 -23.19 -45.62 30.41
N VAL A 227 -24.21 -46.44 30.12
CA VAL A 227 -24.03 -47.81 29.60
C VAL A 227 -23.28 -47.81 28.26
N GLY A 228 -23.45 -46.78 27.43
CA GLY A 228 -22.54 -46.47 26.32
C GLY A 228 -21.65 -45.26 26.66
N GLU A 229 -20.34 -45.40 26.53
CA GLU A 229 -19.38 -44.34 26.84
C GLU A 229 -18.95 -43.62 25.56
N VAL A 230 -19.01 -42.29 25.55
CA VAL A 230 -18.73 -41.44 24.39
C VAL A 230 -17.76 -40.33 24.76
N THR A 231 -16.76 -40.08 23.90
CA THR A 231 -15.82 -38.97 24.00
C THR A 231 -16.05 -37.98 22.86
N LEU A 232 -16.23 -36.71 23.22
CA LEU A 232 -16.39 -35.57 22.30
C LEU A 232 -15.23 -34.59 22.52
N LYS A 233 -14.60 -34.12 21.43
CA LYS A 233 -13.49 -33.16 21.47
C LYS A 233 -13.88 -31.87 20.76
N PHE A 234 -13.67 -30.74 21.41
CA PHE A 234 -14.04 -29.42 20.93
C PHE A 234 -12.81 -28.51 20.77
N ASN A 235 -12.85 -27.65 19.76
CA ASN A 235 -11.82 -26.63 19.57
C ASN A 235 -12.05 -25.39 20.44
N SER A 236 -11.12 -24.43 20.32
CA SER A 236 -11.18 -23.14 21.02
C SER A 236 -12.39 -22.26 20.67
N PHE A 237 -13.02 -22.52 19.53
CA PHE A 237 -14.24 -21.85 19.08
C PHE A 237 -15.51 -22.54 19.57
N GLY A 238 -15.41 -23.69 20.25
CA GLY A 238 -16.56 -24.44 20.77
C GLY A 238 -17.23 -25.37 19.75
N HIS A 239 -16.60 -25.58 18.59
CA HIS A 239 -17.06 -26.52 17.56
C HIS A 239 -16.49 -27.91 17.81
N LEU A 240 -17.29 -28.93 17.51
CA LEU A 240 -16.87 -30.33 17.60
C LEU A 240 -15.83 -30.65 16.53
N VAL A 241 -14.66 -31.12 16.96
CA VAL A 241 -13.52 -31.52 16.09
C VAL A 241 -13.55 -33.02 15.82
N ASP A 242 -13.92 -33.82 16.83
CA ASP A 242 -13.85 -35.28 16.79
C ASP A 242 -14.81 -35.88 17.83
N ALA A 243 -15.41 -37.03 17.50
CA ALA A 243 -16.37 -37.74 18.35
C ALA A 243 -16.23 -39.25 18.14
N PHE A 244 -16.10 -40.00 19.23
CA PHE A 244 -15.98 -41.47 19.16
C PHE A 244 -16.55 -42.15 20.39
N GLY A 245 -17.08 -43.37 20.17
CA GLY A 245 -17.57 -44.24 21.23
C GLY A 245 -16.48 -45.12 21.80
N ASN A 246 -16.34 -45.12 23.13
CA ASN A 246 -15.34 -45.92 23.85
C ASN A 246 -15.75 -47.39 24.01
N ASN A 247 -17.02 -47.73 23.75
CA ASN A 247 -17.54 -49.09 23.81
C ASN A 247 -18.55 -49.37 22.66
N PRO A 248 -18.98 -50.64 22.41
CA PRO A 248 -19.86 -50.98 21.29
C PRO A 248 -21.17 -50.18 21.26
N LYS A 249 -21.75 -49.87 22.43
CA LYS A 249 -22.98 -49.06 22.54
C LYS A 249 -22.71 -47.58 22.26
N GLY A 250 -21.59 -47.04 22.72
CA GLY A 250 -21.15 -45.68 22.41
C GLY A 250 -20.86 -45.48 20.93
N ARG A 251 -20.32 -46.50 20.23
CA ARG A 251 -20.12 -46.43 18.77
C ARG A 251 -21.44 -46.38 18.01
N ASP A 252 -22.43 -47.16 18.44
CA ASP A 252 -23.79 -47.13 17.89
C ASP A 252 -24.47 -45.75 18.09
N TYR A 253 -24.17 -45.04 19.19
CA TYR A 253 -24.66 -43.66 19.37
C TYR A 253 -24.01 -42.69 18.38
N ILE A 254 -22.69 -42.81 18.18
CA ILE A 254 -21.97 -41.93 17.27
C ILE A 254 -22.39 -42.12 15.81
N GLU A 255 -22.64 -43.37 15.39
CA GLU A 255 -23.07 -43.68 14.03
C GLU A 255 -24.50 -43.19 13.71
N ARG A 256 -25.37 -43.08 14.72
CA ARG A 256 -26.76 -42.62 14.57
C ARG A 256 -26.93 -41.12 14.76
N ALA A 257 -26.06 -40.50 15.55
CA ALA A 257 -26.10 -39.06 15.82
C ALA A 257 -25.62 -38.24 14.61
N ARG A 258 -26.20 -37.06 14.44
CA ARG A 258 -25.76 -36.08 13.43
C ARG A 258 -24.94 -35.00 14.11
N PHE A 259 -23.61 -35.08 13.97
CA PHE A 259 -22.67 -34.18 14.64
C PHE A 259 -22.18 -33.00 13.80
N ASP A 260 -22.80 -32.70 12.67
CA ASP A 260 -22.35 -31.64 11.76
C ASP A 260 -22.35 -30.26 12.44
N ASP A 261 -21.15 -29.79 12.80
CA ASP A 261 -20.85 -28.48 13.38
C ASP A 261 -21.64 -28.14 14.66
N LEU A 262 -21.87 -29.14 15.53
CA LEU A 262 -22.59 -28.93 16.78
C LEU A 262 -21.73 -28.21 17.83
N SER A 263 -22.38 -27.28 18.55
CA SER A 263 -21.84 -26.69 19.78
C SER A 263 -21.78 -27.73 20.90
N LEU A 264 -20.99 -27.47 21.94
CA LEU A 264 -20.84 -28.37 23.09
C LEU A 264 -22.18 -28.79 23.70
N ASP A 265 -23.08 -27.85 23.95
CA ASP A 265 -24.41 -28.14 24.51
C ASP A 265 -25.27 -28.97 23.54
N ALA A 266 -25.30 -28.62 22.25
CA ALA A 266 -26.09 -29.37 21.27
C ALA A 266 -25.57 -30.80 21.08
N ALA A 267 -24.24 -30.99 21.07
CA ALA A 267 -23.61 -32.29 20.90
C ALA A 267 -23.85 -33.21 22.11
N VAL A 268 -23.81 -32.67 23.33
CA VAL A 268 -24.15 -33.43 24.54
C VAL A 268 -25.63 -33.79 24.54
N GLY A 269 -26.51 -32.85 24.18
CA GLY A 269 -27.94 -33.10 24.04
C GLY A 269 -28.27 -34.21 23.03
N GLU A 270 -27.59 -34.23 21.88
CA GLU A 270 -27.75 -35.26 20.85
C GLU A 270 -27.34 -36.66 21.35
N VAL A 271 -26.22 -36.76 22.08
CA VAL A 271 -25.80 -38.05 22.67
C VAL A 271 -26.83 -38.57 23.68
N LEU A 272 -27.41 -37.69 24.51
CA LEU A 272 -28.45 -38.07 25.46
C LEU A 272 -29.73 -38.54 24.76
N GLU A 273 -30.11 -37.86 23.68
CA GLU A 273 -31.27 -38.22 22.86
C GLU A 273 -31.09 -39.60 22.21
N GLN A 274 -29.94 -39.88 21.59
CA GLN A 274 -29.67 -41.20 21.01
C GLN A 274 -29.58 -42.31 22.08
N ALA A 275 -29.03 -42.01 23.25
CA ALA A 275 -28.95 -42.95 24.36
C ALA A 275 -30.33 -43.27 24.96
N TYR A 276 -31.28 -42.32 24.94
CA TYR A 276 -32.67 -42.53 25.34
C TYR A 276 -33.47 -43.32 24.28
N ILE A 277 -33.37 -42.95 23.00
CA ILE A 277 -34.05 -43.65 21.88
C ILE A 277 -33.63 -45.13 21.80
N SER A 278 -32.36 -45.41 22.09
CA SER A 278 -31.84 -46.79 22.13
C SER A 278 -32.23 -47.58 23.39
N GLU A 279 -33.11 -47.02 24.23
CA GLU A 279 -33.54 -47.53 25.55
C GLU A 279 -32.39 -47.84 26.52
N THR A 280 -31.21 -47.27 26.25
CA THR A 280 -30.02 -47.53 27.06
C THR A 280 -30.02 -46.68 28.34
N ILE A 281 -30.65 -45.51 28.27
CA ILE A 281 -30.97 -44.65 29.40
C ILE A 281 -32.50 -44.64 29.52
N ARG A 282 -32.99 -44.78 30.76
CA ARG A 282 -34.42 -44.70 31.11
C ARG A 282 -34.64 -43.60 32.14
N GLU A 283 -35.89 -43.26 32.41
CA GLU A 283 -36.25 -42.37 33.53
C GLU A 283 -35.52 -42.79 34.81
N ARG A 284 -34.92 -41.81 35.51
CA ARG A 284 -34.10 -41.97 36.73
C ARG A 284 -32.77 -42.70 36.56
N SER A 285 -32.30 -42.87 35.33
CA SER A 285 -30.94 -43.37 35.10
C SER A 285 -29.91 -42.29 35.46
N THR A 286 -28.83 -42.69 36.12
CA THR A 286 -27.72 -41.76 36.42
C THR A 286 -26.76 -41.69 35.24
N VAL A 287 -26.45 -40.47 34.79
CA VAL A 287 -25.46 -40.20 33.73
C VAL A 287 -24.38 -39.29 34.28
N GLU A 288 -23.12 -39.67 34.08
CA GLU A 288 -21.99 -38.84 34.50
C GLU A 288 -21.36 -38.17 33.28
N ILE A 289 -21.24 -36.84 33.29
CA ILE A 289 -20.62 -36.05 32.22
C ILE A 289 -19.34 -35.43 32.78
N LEU A 290 -18.19 -35.82 32.24
CA LEU A 290 -16.88 -35.33 32.64
C LEU A 290 -16.35 -34.36 31.58
N ILE A 291 -16.02 -33.14 32.00
CA ILE A 291 -15.52 -32.08 31.14
C ILE A 291 -14.10 -31.74 31.59
N SER A 292 -13.17 -31.72 30.64
CA SER A 292 -11.76 -31.42 30.85
C SER A 292 -11.26 -30.39 29.85
N GLY A 293 -10.32 -29.54 30.27
CA GLY A 293 -9.78 -28.45 29.45
C GLY A 293 -10.13 -27.08 30.02
N LYS A 294 -10.45 -26.09 29.18
CA LYS A 294 -10.83 -24.76 29.67
C LYS A 294 -12.20 -24.78 30.38
N PRO A 295 -12.30 -24.33 31.65
CA PRO A 295 -13.52 -24.44 32.43
C PRO A 295 -14.66 -23.65 31.80
N LEU A 296 -15.87 -24.17 31.98
CA LEU A 296 -17.12 -23.55 31.57
C LEU A 296 -17.62 -22.57 32.63
N THR A 297 -18.52 -21.68 32.24
CA THR A 297 -19.23 -20.85 33.22
C THR A 297 -20.15 -21.75 34.05
N LYS A 298 -20.37 -21.39 35.32
CA LYS A 298 -21.17 -22.22 36.25
C LYS A 298 -22.60 -22.45 35.75
N ASP A 299 -23.09 -21.54 34.94
CA ASP A 299 -24.44 -21.52 34.37
C ASP A 299 -24.54 -22.16 32.97
N TYR A 300 -23.46 -22.75 32.43
CA TYR A 300 -23.39 -23.12 31.01
C TYR A 300 -24.50 -24.08 30.53
N PHE A 301 -24.92 -25.05 31.35
CA PHE A 301 -26.01 -25.98 31.04
C PHE A 301 -27.34 -25.60 31.69
N HIS A 302 -27.49 -24.37 32.20
CA HIS A 302 -28.76 -23.93 32.81
C HIS A 302 -29.85 -23.65 31.78
N GLU A 303 -29.51 -23.57 30.51
CA GLU A 303 -30.42 -23.38 29.38
C GLU A 303 -29.86 -24.17 28.19
N GLY A 304 -30.71 -24.49 27.21
CA GLY A 304 -30.29 -25.14 25.98
C GLY A 304 -30.61 -26.63 25.91
N ALA A 305 -30.03 -27.27 24.90
CA ALA A 305 -30.42 -28.58 24.45
C ALA A 305 -30.21 -29.64 25.54
N THR A 306 -29.05 -29.66 26.19
CA THR A 306 -28.71 -30.66 27.22
C THR A 306 -29.71 -30.64 28.37
N LYS A 307 -30.07 -29.45 28.87
CA LYS A 307 -31.04 -29.30 29.95
C LYS A 307 -32.41 -29.81 29.55
N ASP A 308 -32.88 -29.44 28.36
CA ASP A 308 -34.19 -29.87 27.87
C ASP A 308 -34.30 -31.39 27.84
N ARG A 309 -33.24 -32.10 27.43
CA ARG A 309 -33.20 -33.58 27.43
C ARG A 309 -33.14 -34.15 28.84
N ILE A 310 -32.31 -33.59 29.72
CA ILE A 310 -32.20 -34.05 31.13
C ILE A 310 -33.57 -33.97 31.81
N VAL A 311 -34.27 -32.84 31.67
CA VAL A 311 -35.59 -32.62 32.27
C VAL A 311 -36.66 -33.48 31.61
N SER A 312 -36.71 -33.52 30.28
CA SER A 312 -37.74 -34.26 29.53
C SER A 312 -37.65 -35.76 29.76
N TYR A 313 -36.44 -36.30 29.89
CA TYR A 313 -36.21 -37.74 30.09
C TYR A 313 -36.03 -38.13 31.57
N GLN A 314 -36.16 -37.16 32.49
CA GLN A 314 -36.01 -37.36 33.94
C GLN A 314 -34.69 -38.07 34.32
N ILE A 315 -33.59 -37.63 33.73
CA ILE A 315 -32.25 -38.24 33.93
C ILE A 315 -31.57 -37.60 35.15
N GLU A 316 -30.93 -38.41 35.99
CA GLU A 316 -30.06 -37.90 37.06
C GLU A 316 -28.67 -37.60 36.50
N ALA A 317 -28.44 -36.37 36.05
CA ALA A 317 -27.16 -35.96 35.44
C ALA A 317 -26.16 -35.41 36.48
N LYS A 318 -24.96 -35.98 36.53
CA LYS A 318 -23.81 -35.49 37.31
C LYS A 318 -22.77 -34.89 36.38
N ILE A 319 -22.68 -33.56 36.32
CA ILE A 319 -21.73 -32.86 35.45
C ILE A 319 -20.53 -32.40 36.28
N ASN A 320 -19.34 -32.90 35.94
CA ASN A 320 -18.07 -32.55 36.56
C ASN A 320 -17.19 -31.83 35.53
N ASP A 321 -16.89 -30.56 35.80
CA ASP A 321 -15.96 -29.74 35.01
C ASP A 321 -14.66 -29.52 35.79
N ASN A 322 -13.59 -30.18 35.34
CA ASN A 322 -12.25 -30.06 35.92
C ASN A 322 -12.21 -30.24 37.45
N GLY A 323 -13.02 -31.15 38.00
CA GLY A 323 -13.11 -31.43 39.43
C GLY A 323 -14.12 -30.57 40.20
N SER A 324 -14.80 -29.63 39.53
CA SER A 324 -15.90 -28.83 40.08
C SER A 324 -17.24 -29.33 39.54
N PHE A 325 -18.23 -29.53 40.41
CA PHE A 325 -19.56 -29.91 39.96
C PHE A 325 -20.32 -28.71 39.41
N LEU A 326 -20.74 -28.81 38.15
CA LEU A 326 -21.73 -27.91 37.55
C LEU A 326 -23.08 -28.49 37.95
N TYR A 327 -23.77 -27.83 38.88
CA TYR A 327 -25.04 -28.33 39.41
C TYR A 327 -26.09 -28.44 38.31
N THR A 328 -26.70 -29.61 38.16
CA THR A 328 -27.99 -29.80 37.50
C THR A 328 -28.93 -30.48 38.49
N GLN A 329 -30.09 -29.86 38.73
CA GLN A 329 -31.19 -30.40 39.56
C GLN A 329 -31.93 -31.52 38.84
#